data_AF-A0A528ILC9-F1
#
_entry.id   AF-A0A528ILC9-F1
#
_cell.length_a   1.000
_cell.length_b   1.000
_cell.length_c   1.000
_cell.angle_alpha   90.00
_cell.angle_beta   90.00
_cell.angle_gamma   90.00
#
_symmetry.space_group_name_H-M   'P 1'
#
loop_
_entity.id
_entity.type
_entity.pdbx_description
1 polymer ?
#
loop_
_entity_poly.entity_id
_entity_poly.type
_entity_poly.pdbx_seq_one_letter_code
_entity_poly.pdbx_strand_id
1 'polypeptide(L)' 'VGMVFQHFNLFPHLTILENCTLAPIWVRKTPKKQAEEIAMHFLTRVKIPEQANKYPGQLSGGQQQRVAI' A
#
# COMPACT_ATOMS: atom_id res chain seq x y z
N VAL A 1 -16.46 -0.51 4.68
CA VAL A 1 -16.49 -0.14 3.25
C VAL A 1 -15.10 0.35 2.89
N GLY A 2 -14.31 -0.46 2.16
CA GLY A 2 -13.03 -0.03 1.60
C GLY A 2 -13.28 0.56 0.22
N MET A 3 -12.91 1.82 0.02
CA MET A 3 -13.20 2.56 -1.21
C MET A 3 -12.02 2.38 -2.17
N VAL A 4 -12.26 1.73 -3.31
CA VAL A 4 -11.25 1.55 -4.38
C VAL A 4 -11.54 2.59 -5.46
N PHE A 5 -10.61 3.53 -5.67
CA PHE A 5 -10.74 4.57 -6.69
C PHE A 5 -10.02 4.16 -7.98
N GLN A 6 -10.63 4.45 -9.14
CA GLN A 6 -10.10 4.21 -10.48
C GLN A 6 -8.85 5.07 -10.81
N HIS A 7 -8.65 6.17 -10.08
CA HIS A 7 -7.41 6.95 -10.06
C HIS A 7 -6.70 6.68 -8.73
N PHE A 8 -5.47 6.20 -8.81
CA PHE A 8 -4.68 5.78 -7.64
C PHE A 8 -4.40 6.98 -6.74
N ASN A 9 -5.21 7.18 -5.69
CA ASN A 9 -4.93 8.11 -4.58
C ASN A 9 -3.77 7.61 -3.70
N LEU A 10 -2.80 6.90 -4.29
CA LEU A 10 -1.54 6.61 -3.65
C LEU A 10 -0.75 7.91 -3.61
N PHE A 11 -0.27 8.28 -2.44
CA PHE A 11 0.63 9.40 -2.26
C PHE A 11 1.91 9.14 -3.07
N PRO A 12 2.19 9.92 -4.12
CA PRO A 12 3.30 9.65 -5.05
C PRO A 12 4.67 9.85 -4.39
N HIS A 13 4.71 10.59 -3.28
CA HIS A 13 5.89 10.86 -2.47
C HIS A 13 6.11 9.82 -1.35
N LEU A 14 5.24 8.80 -1.26
CA LEU A 14 5.36 7.70 -0.32
C LEU A 14 5.54 6.39 -1.08
N THR A 15 6.29 5.47 -0.50
CA THR A 15 6.39 4.09 -1.00
C THR A 15 5.06 3.36 -0.87
N ILE A 16 4.91 2.21 -1.54
CA ILE A 16 3.70 1.39 -1.41
C ILE A 16 3.51 0.93 0.05
N LEU A 17 4.57 0.53 0.73
CA LEU A 17 4.52 0.16 2.14
C LEU A 17 4.03 1.32 3.01
N GLU A 18 4.55 2.53 2.78
CA GLU A 18 4.12 3.73 3.51
C GLU A 18 2.65 4.07 3.22
N ASN A 19 2.22 3.99 1.97
CA ASN A 19 0.81 4.18 1.60
C ASN A 19 -0.12 3.19 2.34
N CYS A 20 0.27 1.92 2.42
CA CYS A 20 -0.50 0.89 3.12
C CYS A 20 -0.48 1.05 4.65
N THR A 21 0.61 1.55 5.22
CA THR A 21 0.80 1.70 6.68
C THR A 21 0.29 3.04 7.21
N LEU A 22 0.15 4.07 6.37
CA LEU A 22 -0.28 5.41 6.76
C LEU A 22 -1.65 5.39 7.45
N ALA A 23 -2.66 4.76 6.86
CA ALA A 23 -4.00 4.70 7.43
C ALA A 23 -4.05 3.94 8.77
N PRO A 24 -3.48 2.73 8.93
CA PRO A 24 -3.38 2.06 10.23
C PRO A 24 -2.68 2.90 11.32
N ILE A 25 -1.57 3.55 10.99
CA ILE A 25 -0.79 4.32 11.95
C ILE A 25 -1.53 5.60 12.36
N TRP A 26 -2.04 6.37 11.41
CA TRP A 26 -2.64 7.68 11.70
C TRP A 26 -4.08 7.61 12.17
N VAL A 27 -4.88 6.70 11.59
CA VAL A 27 -6.31 6.58 11.94
C VAL A 27 -6.52 5.65 13.12
N ARG A 28 -5.82 4.51 13.14
CA ARG A 28 -6.01 3.46 14.16
C ARG A 28 -4.94 3.47 15.26
N LYS A 29 -3.95 4.38 15.19
CA LYS A 29 -2.82 4.44 16.13
C LYS A 29 -2.09 3.09 16.27
N THR A 30 -2.09 2.28 15.21
CA THR A 30 -1.40 0.99 15.20
C THR A 30 0.12 1.22 15.27
N PRO A 31 0.86 0.47 16.10
CA PRO A 31 2.32 0.56 16.13
C PRO A 31 2.92 0.28 14.76
N LYS A 32 3.96 1.02 14.39
CA LYS A 32 4.59 0.95 13.06
C LYS A 32 4.94 -0.48 12.63
N LYS A 33 5.57 -1.27 13.51
CA LYS A 33 5.90 -2.68 13.24
C LYS A 33 4.68 -3.51 12.84
N GLN A 34 3.58 -3.36 13.56
CA GLN A 34 2.36 -4.13 13.30
C GLN A 34 1.68 -3.67 12.01
N ALA A 35 1.72 -2.36 11.71
CA ALA A 35 1.23 -1.85 10.44
C ALA A 35 2.05 -2.39 9.25
N GLU A 36 3.38 -2.43 9.38
CA GLU A 36 4.29 -2.99 8.36
C GLU A 36 4.02 -4.48 8.11
N GLU A 37 3.81 -5.29 9.16
CA GLU A 37 3.44 -6.69 9.03
C GLU A 37 2.11 -6.87 8.29
N ILE A 38 1.10 -6.07 8.63
CA ILE A 38 -0.21 -6.10 7.97
C ILE A 38 -0.08 -5.71 6.50
N ALA A 39 0.64 -4.62 6.20
CA ALA A 39 0.87 -4.18 4.84
C ALA A 39 1.61 -5.23 4.01
N MET A 40 2.67 -5.84 4.57
CA MET A 40 3.43 -6.89 3.90
C MET A 40 2.61 -8.16 3.66
N HIS A 41 1.72 -8.51 4.60
CA HIS A 41 0.78 -9.60 4.42
C HIS A 41 -0.17 -9.34 3.23
N PHE A 42 -0.71 -8.12 3.10
CA PHE A 42 -1.54 -7.76 1.95
C PHE A 42 -0.75 -7.73 0.64
N LEU A 43 0.47 -7.18 0.62
CA LEU A 43 1.33 -7.17 -0.56
C LEU A 43 1.71 -8.59 -1.03
N THR A 44 1.86 -9.52 -0.09
CA THR A 44 2.08 -10.94 -0.39
C THR A 44 0.83 -11.56 -1.01
N ARG A 45 -0.37 -11.25 -0.50
CA ARG A 45 -1.66 -11.72 -1.05
C ARG A 45 -1.87 -11.25 -2.49
N VAL A 46 -1.48 -10.02 -2.81
CA VAL A 46 -1.56 -9.48 -4.18
C VAL A 46 -0.34 -9.82 -5.06
N LYS A 47 0.57 -10.67 -4.55
CA LYS A 47 1.76 -11.21 -5.23
C LYS A 47 2.75 -10.14 -5.71
N ILE A 48 2.91 -9.07 -4.95
CA ILE A 48 3.88 -7.99 -5.23
C ILE A 48 4.66 -7.51 -3.98
N PRO A 49 5.15 -8.42 -3.11
CA PRO A 49 5.89 -8.02 -1.91
C PRO A 49 7.18 -7.23 -2.25
N GLU A 50 7.81 -7.51 -3.38
CA GLU A 50 9.03 -6.82 -3.81
C GLU A 50 8.81 -5.36 -4.25
N GLN A 51 7.56 -4.97 -4.47
CA GLN A 51 7.21 -3.59 -4.84
C GLN A 51 6.92 -2.72 -3.60
N ALA A 52 7.00 -3.29 -2.39
CA ALA A 52 6.72 -2.58 -1.13
C ALA A 52 7.51 -1.27 -0.99
N ASN A 53 8.80 -1.31 -1.34
CA ASN A 53 9.71 -0.17 -1.21
C ASN A 53 9.73 0.74 -2.45
N LYS A 54 8.90 0.47 -3.46
CA LYS A 54 8.81 1.31 -4.66
C LYS A 54 7.75 2.39 -4.51
N TYR A 55 7.89 3.42 -5.31
CA TYR A 55 6.90 4.49 -5.43
C TYR A 55 5.82 4.11 -6.45
N PRO A 56 4.58 4.62 -6.31
CA PRO A 56 3.47 4.37 -7.25
C PRO A 56 3.86 4.57 -8.71
N GLY A 57 4.64 5.61 -9.02
CA GLY A 57 5.10 5.91 -10.39
C GLY A 57 6.07 4.88 -10.99
N GLN A 58 6.60 3.94 -10.19
CA GLN A 58 7.50 2.88 -10.63
C GLN A 58 6.79 1.55 -10.89
N LEU A 59 5.49 1.46 -10.62
CA LEU A 59 4.66 0.28 -10.89
C LEU A 59 4.01 0.39 -12.26
N SER A 60 3.88 -0.74 -12.96
CA SER A 60 3.04 -0.79 -14.16
C SER A 60 1.57 -0.60 -13.79
N GLY A 61 0.74 -0.10 -14.72
CA GLY A 61 -0.68 0.14 -14.43
C GLY A 61 -1.43 -1.08 -13.89
N GLY A 62 -1.08 -2.29 -14.35
CA GLY A 62 -1.62 -3.54 -13.83
C GLY A 62 -1.15 -3.89 -12.41
N GLN A 63 0.04 -3.45 -12.01
CA GLN A 63 0.51 -3.57 -10.63
C GLN A 63 -0.13 -2.51 -9.72
N GLN A 64 -0.29 -1.28 -10.19
CA GLN A 64 -1.01 -0.22 -9.46
C GLN A 64 -2.44 -0.65 -9.14
N GLN A 65 -3.12 -1.29 -10.10
CA GLN A 65 -4.46 -1.86 -9.89
C GLN A 65 -4.48 -2.95 -8.82
N ARG A 66 -3.44 -3.80 -8.74
CA ARG A 66 -3.35 -4.84 -7.69
C ARG A 66 -3.03 -4.28 -6.32
N VAL A 67 -2.27 -3.18 -6.22
CA VAL A 67 -2.00 -2.49 -4.95
C VAL A 67 -3.27 -1.83 -4.40
N ALA A 68 -4.14 -1.36 -5.27
CA ALA A 68 -5.36 -0.65 -4.88
C ALA A 68 -6.49 -1.54 -4.35
N ILE A 69 -6.36 -2.87 -4.46
CA ILE A 69 -7.38 -3.89 -4.08
C ILE A 69 -6.98 -4.54 -2.75
#